data_AF-A0A2V3Y8X9-F1
#
_entry.id   AF-A0A2V3Y8X9-F1
#
_cell.length_a   1.000
_cell.length_b   1.000
_cell.length_c   1.000
_cell.angle_alpha   90.00
_cell.angle_beta   90.00
_cell.angle_gamma   90.00
#
_symmetry.space_group_name_H-M   'P 1'
#
loop_
_entity.id
_entity.type
_entity.pdbx_description
1 polymer ?
#
loop_
_entity_poly.entity_id
_entity_poly.type
_entity_poly.pdbx_seq_one_letter_code
_entity_poly.pdbx_strand_id
1 'polypeptide(L)'
;MWTRAELKDRAKQDMKPFYWYGVLVCFIAGILGAGSSGGGGSISAGSRSSQNSYSGSGVWDEHSMTIFLIILGVILVVMAIAIVIGIFVSNLVMVGKLRYFMDSAIMQQSAGVGRIFFAFGGGHYLNVMKTMFLRGLFESLWTLLLVIPGIYKHYEYYMIPYLLADNPEMEWHEAFQLSKEMMAGNKFHTFVLELSFIGWYLLGMLVCCIGGIFVNPYYEMTFVELYWVLRDQVMGPQPSEPTDQNVYADAYYREM
;
A
#
# COMPACT_ATOMS: atom_id res chain seq x y z
N MET A 1 -15.33 12.20 19.12
CA MET A 1 -15.55 11.38 17.91
C MET A 1 -15.09 12.18 16.71
N TRP A 2 -14.28 11.58 15.84
CA TRP A 2 -13.76 12.26 14.65
C TRP A 2 -14.82 12.36 13.57
N THR A 3 -14.70 13.37 12.71
CA THR A 3 -15.61 13.53 11.57
C THR A 3 -14.86 13.38 10.26
N ARG A 4 -15.51 12.74 9.27
CA ARG A 4 -14.94 12.56 7.92
C ARG A 4 -14.54 13.88 7.26
N ALA A 5 -15.29 14.95 7.52
CA ALA A 5 -15.04 16.27 6.93
C ALA A 5 -13.79 16.90 7.53
N GLU A 6 -13.62 16.78 8.84
CA GLU A 6 -12.43 17.25 9.55
C GLU A 6 -11.16 16.51 9.10
N LEU A 7 -11.18 15.18 9.04
CA LEU A 7 -10.04 14.39 8.56
C LEU A 7 -9.64 14.78 7.13
N LYS A 8 -10.64 14.95 6.27
CA LYS A 8 -10.46 15.37 4.88
C LYS A 8 -9.91 16.78 4.75
N ASP A 9 -10.23 17.68 5.67
CA ASP A 9 -9.72 19.04 5.64
C ASP A 9 -8.27 19.11 6.15
N ARG A 10 -7.96 18.43 7.26
CA ARG A 10 -6.58 18.27 7.78
C ARG A 10 -5.66 17.68 6.72
N ALA A 11 -6.05 16.55 6.13
CA ALA A 11 -5.30 15.91 5.06
C ALA A 11 -5.07 16.83 3.85
N LYS A 12 -6.03 17.70 3.53
CA LYS A 12 -5.87 18.69 2.46
C LYS A 12 -4.89 19.78 2.85
N GLN A 13 -4.86 20.21 4.12
CA GLN A 13 -3.94 21.23 4.60
C GLN A 13 -2.50 20.70 4.61
N ASP A 14 -2.28 19.54 5.21
CA ASP A 14 -0.95 18.95 5.38
C ASP A 14 -0.32 18.49 4.07
N MET A 15 -1.14 18.09 3.09
CA MET A 15 -0.62 17.63 1.80
C MET A 15 -0.22 18.78 0.85
N LYS A 16 -0.73 20.01 1.04
CA LYS A 16 -0.48 21.15 0.12
C LYS A 16 1.01 21.39 -0.18
N PRO A 17 1.93 21.37 0.81
CA PRO A 17 3.35 21.69 0.57
C PRO A 17 4.06 20.68 -0.33
N PHE A 18 3.65 19.40 -0.32
CA PHE A 18 4.34 18.32 -1.03
C PHE A 18 3.47 17.57 -2.03
N TYR A 19 2.31 18.12 -2.41
CA TYR A 19 1.29 17.44 -3.23
C TYR A 19 1.86 16.73 -4.46
N TRP A 20 2.66 17.43 -5.27
CA TRP A 20 3.24 16.88 -6.49
C TRP A 20 4.22 15.73 -6.24
N TYR A 21 4.98 15.80 -5.15
CA TYR A 21 5.84 14.70 -4.73
C TYR A 21 5.03 13.51 -4.20
N GLY A 22 3.91 13.76 -3.52
CA GLY A 22 2.94 12.73 -3.13
C GLY A 22 2.34 12.01 -4.34
N VAL A 23 1.97 12.74 -5.41
CA VAL A 23 1.50 12.16 -6.67
C VAL A 23 2.56 11.24 -7.28
N LEU A 24 3.81 11.70 -7.34
CA LEU A 24 4.93 10.92 -7.86
C LEU A 24 5.18 9.65 -7.03
N VAL A 25 5.13 9.75 -5.70
CA VAL A 25 5.30 8.60 -4.80
C VAL A 25 4.16 7.59 -4.98
N CYS A 26 2.90 8.03 -5.04
CA CYS A 26 1.76 7.15 -5.32
C CYS A 26 1.87 6.49 -6.70
N PHE A 27 2.38 7.20 -7.70
CA PHE A 27 2.60 6.65 -9.04
C PHE A 27 3.69 5.56 -9.05
N ILE A 28 4.84 5.82 -8.45
CA ILE A 28 5.94 4.84 -8.33
C ILE A 28 5.47 3.62 -7.52
N ALA A 29 4.82 3.85 -6.38
CA ALA A 29 4.28 2.77 -5.57
C ALA A 29 3.22 1.95 -6.34
N GLY A 30 2.39 2.60 -7.16
CA GLY A 30 1.42 1.94 -8.04
C GLY A 30 2.09 0.99 -9.04
N ILE A 31 3.17 1.41 -9.70
CA ILE A 31 3.95 0.56 -10.63
C ILE A 31 4.58 -0.62 -9.89
N LEU A 32 5.04 -0.41 -8.66
CA LEU A 32 5.63 -1.46 -7.81
C LEU A 32 4.57 -2.35 -7.14
N GLY A 33 3.29 -2.18 -7.48
CA GLY A 33 2.18 -3.01 -6.99
C GLY A 33 1.65 -2.62 -5.60
N ALA A 34 2.06 -1.50 -5.04
CA ALA A 34 1.69 -0.99 -3.72
C ALA A 34 0.63 0.14 -3.75
N GLY A 35 -0.14 0.24 -4.86
CA GLY A 35 -1.23 1.21 -5.01
C GLY A 35 -2.55 0.75 -4.37
N SER A 36 -3.28 1.68 -3.76
CA SER A 36 -4.54 1.46 -3.00
C SER A 36 -5.79 1.14 -3.83
N SER A 37 -5.67 0.90 -5.14
CA SER A 37 -6.79 0.40 -5.93
C SER A 37 -6.30 -0.33 -7.17
N GLY A 38 -6.44 -1.66 -7.18
CA GLY A 38 -6.78 -2.51 -8.35
C GLY A 38 -6.06 -2.34 -9.69
N GLY A 39 -5.04 -1.51 -9.80
CA GLY A 39 -4.31 -1.17 -11.00
C GLY A 39 -2.92 -1.79 -10.96
N GLY A 40 -2.84 -3.08 -10.64
CA GLY A 40 -1.68 -3.85 -11.07
C GLY A 40 -1.61 -3.70 -12.58
N GLY A 41 -0.53 -3.08 -13.07
CA GLY A 41 -0.31 -2.93 -14.51
C GLY A 41 -0.54 -4.29 -15.15
N SER A 42 -1.61 -4.39 -15.93
CA SER A 42 -1.82 -5.58 -16.74
C SER A 42 -0.61 -5.64 -17.65
N ILE A 43 0.26 -6.63 -17.47
CA ILE A 43 1.25 -6.98 -18.47
C ILE A 43 0.43 -7.61 -19.61
N SER A 44 -0.22 -6.75 -20.38
CA SER A 44 -0.83 -7.11 -21.63
C SER A 44 0.35 -7.48 -22.53
N ALA A 45 0.72 -8.76 -22.51
CA ALA A 45 1.50 -9.34 -23.59
C ALA A 45 0.65 -9.15 -24.83
N GLY A 46 0.83 -8.01 -25.51
CA GLY A 46 0.15 -7.68 -26.73
C GLY A 46 0.53 -8.75 -27.74
N SER A 47 -0.32 -9.76 -27.89
CA SER A 47 -0.25 -10.72 -28.97
C SER A 47 -0.44 -9.95 -30.27
N ARG A 48 0.66 -9.45 -30.83
CA ARG A 48 0.71 -9.00 -32.21
C ARG A 48 0.50 -10.26 -33.04
N SER A 49 -0.74 -10.54 -33.38
CA SER A 49 -1.12 -11.58 -34.33
C SER A 49 -0.60 -11.19 -35.71
N SER A 50 0.69 -11.44 -35.95
CA SER A 50 1.19 -11.57 -37.32
C SER A 50 0.55 -12.84 -37.88
N GLN A 51 -0.44 -12.66 -38.76
CA GLN A 51 -0.92 -13.73 -39.62
C GLN A 51 0.23 -14.13 -40.54
N ASN A 52 1.09 -15.03 -40.07
CA ASN A 52 1.96 -15.78 -40.94
C ASN A 52 1.25 -17.09 -41.24
N SER A 53 0.73 -17.21 -42.45
CA SER A 53 0.07 -18.41 -42.97
C SER A 53 1.11 -19.52 -43.11
N TYR A 54 1.40 -20.23 -42.02
CA TYR A 54 2.14 -21.47 -42.09
C TYR A 54 1.20 -22.56 -42.61
N SER A 55 1.26 -22.80 -43.92
CA SER A 55 0.84 -24.07 -44.52
C SER A 55 1.83 -25.16 -44.13
N GLY A 56 1.84 -25.55 -42.86
CA GLY A 56 2.63 -26.64 -42.32
C GLY A 56 1.73 -27.83 -42.05
N SER A 57 1.74 -28.81 -42.93
CA SER A 57 1.18 -30.14 -42.66
C SER A 57 1.84 -30.69 -41.39
N GLY A 58 1.06 -30.76 -40.32
CA GLY A 58 1.53 -31.06 -38.98
C GLY A 58 2.12 -32.45 -38.86
N VAL A 59 3.38 -32.51 -38.47
CA VAL A 59 3.90 -33.58 -37.62
C VAL A 59 4.60 -32.87 -36.47
N TRP A 60 3.86 -32.67 -35.38
CA TRP A 60 4.50 -32.37 -34.11
C TRP A 60 5.27 -33.63 -33.73
N ASP A 61 6.57 -33.63 -33.95
CA ASP A 61 7.45 -34.71 -33.49
C ASP A 61 7.35 -34.84 -31.97
N GLU A 62 7.41 -36.06 -31.43
CA GLU A 62 7.24 -36.32 -30.00
C GLU A 62 8.28 -35.55 -29.16
N HIS A 63 9.48 -35.38 -29.70
CA HIS A 63 10.54 -34.58 -29.09
C HIS A 63 10.24 -33.07 -29.12
N SER A 64 9.55 -32.56 -30.15
CA SER A 64 9.18 -31.14 -30.24
C SER A 64 8.10 -30.74 -29.22
N MET A 65 7.13 -31.63 -28.99
CA MET A 65 6.07 -31.42 -27.98
C MET A 65 6.59 -31.50 -26.55
N THR A 66 7.49 -32.45 -26.25
CA THR A 66 8.06 -32.60 -24.91
C THR A 66 8.95 -31.41 -24.53
N ILE A 67 9.78 -30.92 -25.45
CA ILE A 67 10.59 -29.70 -25.23
C ILE A 67 9.69 -28.49 -24.98
N PHE A 68 8.61 -28.33 -25.75
CA PHE A 68 7.64 -27.25 -25.56
C PHE A 68 6.99 -27.27 -24.17
N LEU A 69 6.54 -28.43 -23.68
CA LEU A 69 5.92 -28.57 -22.36
C LEU A 69 6.91 -28.29 -21.22
N ILE A 70 8.17 -28.69 -21.36
CA ILE A 70 9.22 -28.38 -20.37
C ILE A 70 9.45 -26.86 -20.32
N ILE A 71 9.58 -26.20 -21.47
CA ILE A 71 9.77 -24.74 -21.54
C ILE A 71 8.56 -24.02 -20.93
N LEU A 72 7.33 -24.43 -21.27
CA LEU A 72 6.11 -23.89 -20.69
C LEU A 72 6.11 -24.05 -19.16
N GLY A 73 6.46 -25.25 -18.67
CA GLY A 73 6.55 -25.52 -17.24
C GLY A 73 7.56 -24.62 -16.53
N VAL A 74 8.76 -24.45 -17.09
CA VAL A 74 9.78 -23.54 -16.55
C VAL A 74 9.29 -22.10 -16.54
N ILE A 75 8.65 -21.63 -17.61
CA ILE A 75 8.06 -20.28 -17.69
C ILE A 75 7.01 -20.08 -16.59
N LEU A 76 6.12 -21.04 -16.38
CA LEU A 76 5.10 -20.97 -15.33
C LEU A 76 5.72 -20.93 -13.93
N VAL A 77 6.78 -21.71 -13.69
CA VAL A 77 7.49 -21.69 -12.40
C VAL A 77 8.18 -20.35 -12.17
N VAL A 78 8.89 -19.81 -13.17
CA VAL A 78 9.54 -18.49 -13.09
C VAL A 78 8.50 -17.39 -12.86
N MET A 79 7.36 -17.45 -13.55
CA MET A 79 6.26 -16.51 -13.37
C MET A 79 5.67 -16.59 -11.96
N ALA A 80 5.45 -17.80 -11.43
CA ALA A 80 4.95 -17.98 -10.07
C ALA A 80 5.92 -17.40 -9.03
N ILE A 81 7.23 -17.63 -9.19
CA ILE A 81 8.26 -17.06 -8.32
C ILE A 81 8.25 -15.53 -8.40
N ALA A 82 8.15 -14.96 -9.60
CA ALA A 82 8.09 -13.51 -9.80
C ALA A 82 6.85 -12.88 -9.13
N ILE A 83 5.69 -13.54 -9.19
CA ILE A 83 4.46 -13.10 -8.51
C ILE A 83 4.66 -13.09 -6.99
N VAL A 84 5.23 -14.16 -6.44
CA VAL A 84 5.50 -14.25 -4.99
C VAL A 84 6.44 -13.14 -4.53
N ILE A 85 7.55 -12.91 -5.26
CA ILE A 85 8.48 -11.81 -4.97
C ILE A 85 7.76 -10.46 -5.08
N GLY A 86 6.92 -10.27 -6.10
CA GLY A 86 6.14 -9.05 -6.30
C GLY A 86 5.19 -8.74 -5.14
N ILE A 87 4.51 -9.75 -4.60
CA ILE A 87 3.63 -9.59 -3.41
C ILE A 87 4.45 -9.12 -2.20
N PHE A 88 5.62 -9.72 -1.98
CA PHE A 88 6.48 -9.32 -0.88
C PHE A 88 6.98 -7.87 -1.04
N VAL A 89 7.56 -7.54 -2.19
CA VAL A 89 8.06 -6.18 -2.47
C VAL A 89 6.94 -5.15 -2.34
N SER A 90 5.74 -5.45 -2.86
CA SER A 90 4.57 -4.58 -2.74
C SER A 90 4.21 -4.27 -1.29
N ASN A 91 4.15 -5.29 -0.42
CA ASN A 91 3.83 -5.10 1.00
C ASN A 91 4.85 -4.20 1.71
N LEU A 92 6.13 -4.32 1.36
CA LEU A 92 7.19 -3.47 1.91
C LEU A 92 7.10 -2.03 1.40
N VAL A 93 6.87 -1.86 0.10
CA VAL A 93 6.68 -0.53 -0.50
C VAL A 93 5.43 0.15 0.07
N MET A 94 4.39 -0.60 0.42
CA MET A 94 3.19 -0.06 1.09
C MET A 94 3.56 0.62 2.42
N VAL A 95 4.34 -0.05 3.27
CA VAL A 95 4.78 0.51 4.57
C VAL A 95 5.70 1.71 4.36
N GLY A 96 6.64 1.63 3.42
CA GLY A 96 7.53 2.76 3.10
C GLY A 96 6.79 3.98 2.51
N LYS A 97 5.77 3.75 1.68
CA LYS A 97 4.88 4.81 1.18
C LYS A 97 4.17 5.51 2.34
N LEU A 98 3.62 4.77 3.29
CA LEU A 98 2.95 5.37 4.45
C LEU A 98 3.93 6.16 5.32
N ARG A 99 5.14 5.64 5.52
CA ARG A 99 6.22 6.38 6.20
C ARG A 99 6.51 7.71 5.49
N TYR A 100 6.60 7.70 4.17
CA TYR A 100 6.79 8.93 3.38
C TYR A 100 5.67 9.95 3.65
N PHE A 101 4.40 9.54 3.65
CA PHE A 101 3.28 10.47 3.91
C PHE A 101 3.30 11.00 5.34
N MET A 102 3.58 10.16 6.34
CA MET A 102 3.70 10.58 7.74
C MET A 102 4.84 11.58 7.92
N ASP A 103 6.05 11.24 7.47
CA ASP A 103 7.22 12.11 7.62
C ASP A 103 7.04 13.42 6.83
N SER A 104 6.46 13.37 5.63
CA SER A 104 6.24 14.59 4.83
C SER A 104 5.20 15.52 5.46
N ALA A 105 4.18 14.98 6.11
CA ALA A 105 3.19 15.76 6.85
C ALA A 105 3.79 16.41 8.12
N ILE A 106 4.65 15.68 8.85
CA ILE A 106 5.36 16.21 10.01
C ILE A 106 6.35 17.30 9.61
N MET A 107 7.14 17.08 8.56
CA MET A 107 8.15 18.03 8.10
C MET A 107 7.55 19.22 7.34
N GLN A 108 6.31 19.13 6.87
CA GLN A 108 5.65 20.07 5.93
C GLN A 108 6.46 20.29 4.63
N GLN A 109 7.24 19.27 4.24
CA GLN A 109 8.06 19.23 3.02
C GLN A 109 8.20 17.78 2.58
N SER A 110 8.66 17.54 1.34
CA SER A 110 8.85 16.17 0.87
C SER A 110 9.96 15.47 1.65
N ALA A 111 9.64 14.32 2.25
CA ALA A 111 10.62 13.45 2.92
C ALA A 111 11.61 12.76 1.94
N GLY A 112 11.51 13.05 0.65
CA GLY A 112 12.31 12.46 -0.40
C GLY A 112 11.79 11.09 -0.86
N VAL A 113 11.84 10.84 -2.17
CA VAL A 113 11.31 9.61 -2.79
C VAL A 113 12.01 8.35 -2.27
N GLY A 114 13.26 8.45 -1.82
CA GLY A 114 14.00 7.32 -1.21
C GLY A 114 13.33 6.74 0.03
N ARG A 115 12.47 7.52 0.72
CA ARG A 115 11.76 7.07 1.93
C ARG A 115 10.78 5.93 1.66
N ILE A 116 10.32 5.74 0.42
CA ILE A 116 9.48 4.59 0.04
C ILE A 116 10.19 3.25 0.22
N PHE A 117 11.53 3.26 0.21
CA PHE A 117 12.36 2.07 0.43
C PHE A 117 12.84 1.96 1.89
N PHE A 118 12.32 2.77 2.80
CA PHE A 118 12.67 2.74 4.23
C PHE A 118 12.58 1.32 4.81
N ALA A 119 11.51 0.59 4.50
CA ALA A 119 11.31 -0.76 5.03
C ALA A 119 12.38 -1.77 4.55
N PHE A 120 13.18 -1.45 3.53
CA PHE A 120 14.28 -2.28 3.04
C PHE A 120 15.63 -1.95 3.72
N GLY A 121 15.81 -0.74 4.24
CA GLY A 121 17.08 -0.28 4.82
C GLY A 121 16.93 0.00 6.32
N GLY A 122 17.51 -0.84 7.18
CA GLY A 122 17.55 -0.57 8.63
C GLY A 122 17.35 -1.76 9.56
N GLY A 123 17.62 -3.00 9.15
CA GLY A 123 17.58 -4.17 10.04
C GLY A 123 16.19 -4.70 10.40
N HIS A 124 15.15 -3.86 10.33
CA HIS A 124 13.76 -4.21 10.68
C HIS A 124 12.93 -4.77 9.52
N TYR A 125 13.55 -4.95 8.35
CA TYR A 125 12.94 -5.52 7.15
C TYR A 125 12.19 -6.83 7.44
N LEU A 126 12.84 -7.75 8.15
CA LEU A 126 12.25 -9.06 8.45
C LEU A 126 11.01 -8.96 9.33
N ASN A 127 11.00 -8.03 10.28
CA ASN A 127 9.86 -7.83 11.15
C ASN A 127 8.66 -7.23 10.39
N VAL A 128 8.90 -6.20 9.58
CA VAL A 128 7.87 -5.58 8.73
C VAL A 128 7.31 -6.61 7.73
N MET A 129 8.20 -7.34 7.05
CA MET A 129 7.84 -8.39 6.11
C MET A 129 6.98 -9.47 6.78
N LYS A 130 7.43 -10.01 7.91
CA LYS A 130 6.73 -11.07 8.66
C LYS A 130 5.35 -10.61 9.08
N THR A 131 5.22 -9.40 9.62
CA THR A 131 3.95 -8.86 10.08
C THR A 131 2.97 -8.62 8.93
N MET A 132 3.43 -8.04 7.82
CA MET A 132 2.63 -7.87 6.60
C MET A 132 2.19 -9.21 6.00
N PHE A 133 3.09 -10.19 5.97
CA PHE A 133 2.76 -11.54 5.51
C PHE A 133 1.69 -12.20 6.39
N LEU A 134 1.82 -12.13 7.71
CA LEU A 134 0.84 -12.67 8.65
C LEU A 134 -0.52 -11.97 8.50
N ARG A 135 -0.55 -10.66 8.28
CA ARG A 135 -1.76 -9.90 7.96
C ARG A 135 -2.43 -10.46 6.71
N GLY A 136 -1.71 -10.58 5.60
CA GLY A 136 -2.25 -11.13 4.36
C GLY A 136 -2.72 -12.58 4.50
N LEU A 137 -1.97 -13.40 5.26
CA LEU A 137 -2.34 -14.78 5.55
C LEU A 137 -3.66 -14.85 6.33
N PHE A 138 -3.81 -14.08 7.41
CA PHE A 138 -5.05 -14.10 8.19
C PHE A 138 -6.23 -13.52 7.41
N GLU A 139 -6.05 -12.41 6.68
CA GLU A 139 -7.09 -11.85 5.82
C GLU A 139 -7.53 -12.87 4.75
N SER A 140 -6.59 -13.54 4.08
CA SER A 140 -6.90 -14.57 3.08
C SER A 140 -7.62 -15.78 3.69
N LEU A 141 -7.21 -16.26 4.87
CA LEU A 141 -7.91 -17.34 5.58
C LEU A 141 -9.35 -16.97 5.94
N TRP A 142 -9.59 -15.75 6.41
CA TRP A 142 -10.95 -15.29 6.73
C TRP A 142 -11.81 -15.13 5.49
N THR A 143 -11.27 -14.56 4.40
CA THR A 143 -12.00 -14.43 3.13
C THR A 143 -12.30 -15.78 2.48
N LEU A 144 -11.37 -16.75 2.59
CA LEU A 144 -11.54 -18.12 2.10
C LEU A 144 -12.63 -18.86 2.87
N LEU A 145 -12.71 -18.64 4.18
CA LEU A 145 -13.76 -19.21 5.01
C LEU A 145 -15.12 -18.62 4.62
N LEU A 146 -15.24 -17.29 4.61
CA LEU A 146 -16.45 -16.55 4.25
C LEU A 146 -16.12 -15.08 3.89
N VAL A 147 -16.82 -14.52 2.90
CA VAL A 147 -16.58 -13.15 2.42
C VAL A 147 -16.84 -12.09 3.51
N ILE A 148 -17.96 -12.19 4.23
CA ILE A 148 -18.37 -11.20 5.26
C ILE A 148 -17.36 -11.07 6.41
N PRO A 149 -16.94 -12.16 7.10
CA PRO A 149 -15.92 -12.04 8.14
C PRO A 149 -14.55 -11.66 7.58
N GLY A 150 -14.24 -11.99 6.32
CA GLY A 150 -13.07 -11.46 5.61
C GLY A 150 -13.04 -9.94 5.58
N ILE A 151 -14.13 -9.30 5.16
CA ILE A 151 -14.25 -7.83 5.14
C ILE A 151 -14.14 -7.26 6.56
N TYR A 152 -14.81 -7.87 7.54
CA TYR A 152 -14.72 -7.41 8.93
C TYR A 152 -13.29 -7.45 9.48
N LYS A 153 -12.53 -8.49 9.14
CA LYS A 153 -11.13 -8.66 9.56
C LYS A 153 -10.17 -7.75 8.81
N HIS A 154 -10.43 -7.47 7.54
CA HIS A 154 -9.71 -6.46 6.79
C HIS A 154 -9.75 -5.09 7.51
N TYR A 155 -10.92 -4.64 7.95
CA TYR A 155 -11.03 -3.40 8.73
C TYR A 155 -10.42 -3.49 10.12
N GLU A 156 -10.39 -4.66 10.76
CA GLU A 156 -9.71 -4.84 12.05
C GLU A 156 -8.19 -4.67 11.94
N TYR A 157 -7.61 -5.06 10.80
CA TYR A 157 -6.17 -5.05 10.53
C TYR A 157 -5.71 -3.86 9.68
N TYR A 158 -6.61 -2.91 9.42
CA TYR A 158 -6.38 -1.78 8.53
C TYR A 158 -5.25 -0.85 9.01
N MET A 159 -5.02 -0.74 10.32
CA MET A 159 -4.01 0.15 10.91
C MET A 159 -2.61 -0.48 11.01
N ILE A 160 -2.46 -1.80 10.83
CA ILE A 160 -1.17 -2.49 10.90
C ILE A 160 -0.07 -1.85 10.02
N PRO A 161 -0.30 -1.51 8.74
CA PRO A 161 0.75 -0.90 7.92
C PRO A 161 1.15 0.50 8.39
N TYR A 162 0.24 1.22 9.04
CA TYR A 162 0.52 2.53 9.64
C TYR A 162 1.34 2.38 10.92
N LEU A 163 1.02 1.38 11.74
CA LEU A 163 1.79 1.04 12.94
C LEU A 163 3.24 0.65 12.62
N LEU A 164 3.45 -0.18 11.60
CA LEU A 164 4.80 -0.55 11.16
C LEU A 164 5.54 0.60 10.48
N ALA A 165 4.81 1.52 9.86
CA ALA A 165 5.40 2.74 9.34
C ALA A 165 5.87 3.65 10.48
N ASP A 166 5.11 3.77 11.57
CA ASP A 166 5.45 4.60 12.73
C ASP A 166 6.56 3.95 13.59
N ASN A 167 6.39 2.65 13.92
CA ASN A 167 7.32 1.84 14.70
C ASN A 167 7.62 0.50 13.98
N PRO A 168 8.70 0.42 13.17
CA PRO A 168 9.05 -0.78 12.41
C PRO A 168 9.58 -1.95 13.27
N GLU A 169 9.96 -1.68 14.52
CA GLU A 169 10.42 -2.69 15.49
C GLU A 169 9.27 -3.40 16.21
N MET A 170 8.03 -2.91 16.07
CA MET A 170 6.85 -3.45 16.73
C MET A 170 6.62 -4.93 16.38
N GLU A 171 6.53 -5.78 17.38
CA GLU A 171 6.26 -7.21 17.19
C GLU A 171 4.89 -7.43 16.54
N TRP A 172 4.80 -8.48 15.73
CA TRP A 172 3.59 -8.78 14.95
C TRP A 172 2.34 -8.92 15.82
N HIS A 173 2.43 -9.53 17.00
CA HIS A 173 1.25 -9.71 17.87
C HIS A 173 0.75 -8.37 18.41
N GLU A 174 1.66 -7.45 18.70
CA GLU A 174 1.37 -6.12 19.24
C GLU A 174 0.69 -5.28 18.17
N ALA A 175 1.23 -5.28 16.94
CA ALA A 175 0.62 -4.58 15.81
C ALA A 175 -0.84 -5.03 15.57
N PHE A 176 -1.12 -6.32 15.70
CA PHE A 176 -2.48 -6.88 15.56
C PHE A 176 -3.40 -6.49 16.71
N GLN A 177 -2.93 -6.62 17.95
CA GLN A 177 -3.71 -6.25 19.13
C GLN A 177 -4.10 -4.78 19.07
N LEU A 178 -3.13 -3.94 18.77
CA LEU A 178 -3.25 -2.51 18.77
C LEU A 178 -4.10 -1.99 17.60
N SER A 179 -3.94 -2.55 16.40
CA SER A 179 -4.84 -2.27 15.27
C SER A 179 -6.29 -2.65 15.62
N LYS A 180 -6.49 -3.78 16.31
CA LYS A 180 -7.82 -4.21 16.75
C LYS A 180 -8.42 -3.25 17.78
N GLU A 181 -7.62 -2.76 18.72
CA GLU A 181 -8.04 -1.76 19.71
C GLU A 181 -8.39 -0.41 19.06
N MET A 182 -7.53 0.09 18.15
CA MET A 182 -7.78 1.32 17.38
C MET A 182 -9.06 1.24 16.54
N MET A 183 -9.30 0.08 15.94
CA MET A 183 -10.44 -0.13 15.06
C MET A 183 -11.72 -0.53 15.80
N ALA A 184 -11.67 -0.81 17.10
CA ALA A 184 -12.86 -1.12 17.89
C ALA A 184 -13.83 0.06 17.89
N GLY A 185 -15.06 -0.14 17.38
CA GLY A 185 -16.06 0.93 17.20
C GLY A 185 -15.84 1.84 15.98
N ASN A 186 -14.66 1.80 15.35
CA ASN A 186 -14.33 2.65 14.19
C ASN A 186 -14.48 1.95 12.83
N LYS A 187 -14.57 0.60 12.77
CA LYS A 187 -14.66 -0.16 11.50
C LYS A 187 -15.69 0.37 10.50
N PHE A 188 -16.92 0.57 10.95
CA PHE A 188 -18.00 1.05 10.07
C PHE A 188 -17.77 2.52 9.65
N HIS A 189 -17.24 3.34 10.54
CA HIS A 189 -16.89 4.73 10.23
C HIS A 189 -15.78 4.79 9.18
N THR A 190 -14.77 3.92 9.28
CA THR A 190 -13.69 3.76 8.29
C THR A 190 -14.24 3.27 6.94
N PHE A 191 -15.15 2.30 6.92
CA PHE A 191 -15.85 1.87 5.71
C PHE A 191 -16.60 3.03 5.03
N VAL A 192 -17.34 3.82 5.81
CA VAL A 192 -18.08 4.99 5.30
C VAL A 192 -17.11 6.08 4.80
N LEU A 193 -15.95 6.24 5.44
CA LEU A 193 -14.90 7.13 4.99
C LEU A 193 -14.36 6.69 3.63
N GLU A 194 -14.04 5.42 3.43
CA GLU A 194 -13.64 4.88 2.12
C GLU A 194 -14.72 5.07 1.07
N LEU A 195 -15.98 4.78 1.40
CA LEU A 195 -17.11 4.97 0.50
C LEU A 195 -17.26 6.44 0.06
N SER A 196 -16.87 7.39 0.89
CA SER A 196 -16.87 8.81 0.52
C SER A 196 -15.82 9.20 -0.54
N PHE A 197 -14.86 8.32 -0.83
CA PHE A 197 -13.89 8.47 -1.92
C PHE A 197 -14.31 7.74 -3.20
N ILE A 198 -15.28 6.82 -3.14
CA ILE A 198 -15.70 6.04 -4.31
C ILE A 198 -16.21 6.92 -5.45
N GLY A 199 -16.89 8.02 -5.13
CA GLY A 199 -17.37 8.99 -6.12
C GLY A 199 -16.22 9.67 -6.88
N TRP A 200 -15.10 9.93 -6.20
CA TRP A 200 -13.90 10.51 -6.83
C TRP A 200 -13.21 9.51 -7.76
N TYR A 201 -13.15 8.24 -7.35
CA TYR A 201 -12.61 7.17 -8.20
C TYR A 201 -13.52 6.88 -9.40
N LEU A 202 -14.84 6.91 -9.23
CA LEU A 202 -15.81 6.78 -10.33
C LEU A 202 -15.66 7.93 -11.33
N LEU A 203 -15.52 9.16 -10.84
CA LEU A 203 -15.26 10.33 -11.69
C LEU A 203 -13.91 10.20 -12.42
N GLY A 204 -12.88 9.74 -11.71
CA GLY A 204 -11.56 9.49 -12.30
C GLY A 204 -11.59 8.42 -13.39
N MET A 205 -12.44 7.39 -13.25
CA MET A 205 -12.66 6.36 -14.27
C MET A 205 -13.28 6.96 -15.55
N LEU A 206 -14.25 7.86 -15.42
CA LEU A 206 -14.88 8.54 -16.57
C LEU A 206 -13.90 9.44 -17.34
N VAL A 207 -12.85 9.93 -16.67
CA VAL A 207 -11.77 10.74 -17.29
C VAL A 207 -10.55 9.86 -17.60
N CYS A 208 -10.76 8.76 -18.34
CA CYS A 208 -9.71 7.84 -18.80
C CYS A 208 -8.81 7.27 -17.68
N CYS A 209 -9.36 7.01 -16.49
CA CYS A 209 -8.64 6.53 -15.30
C CYS A 209 -7.57 7.48 -14.73
N ILE A 210 -7.40 8.68 -15.32
CA ILE A 210 -6.37 9.64 -14.91
C ILE A 210 -6.70 10.26 -13.54
N GLY A 211 -7.99 10.45 -13.23
CA GLY A 211 -8.41 11.06 -11.98
C GLY A 211 -8.02 10.25 -10.73
N GLY A 212 -7.86 8.92 -10.85
CA GLY A 212 -7.42 8.09 -9.74
C GLY A 212 -6.01 8.45 -9.24
N ILE A 213 -5.11 8.86 -10.15
CA ILE A 213 -3.74 9.25 -9.82
C ILE A 213 -3.70 10.49 -8.92
N PHE A 214 -4.61 11.45 -9.15
CA PHE A 214 -4.66 12.70 -8.39
C PHE A 214 -5.38 12.57 -7.05
N VAL A 215 -6.31 11.61 -6.94
CA VAL A 215 -7.08 11.33 -5.72
C VAL A 215 -6.27 10.52 -4.73
N ASN A 216 -5.37 9.66 -5.21
CA ASN A 216 -4.62 8.72 -4.37
C ASN A 216 -3.81 9.41 -3.25
N PRO A 217 -2.96 10.44 -3.50
CA PRO A 217 -2.22 11.10 -2.42
C PRO A 217 -3.12 11.70 -1.34
N TYR A 218 -4.28 12.22 -1.74
CA TYR A 218 -5.26 12.78 -0.84
C TYR A 218 -5.97 11.70 -0.02
N TYR A 219 -6.29 10.57 -0.64
CA TYR A 219 -6.81 9.39 0.04
C TYR A 219 -5.81 8.90 1.09
N GLU A 220 -4.55 8.67 0.72
CA GLU A 220 -3.51 8.19 1.63
C GLU A 220 -3.32 9.13 2.83
N MET A 221 -3.23 10.44 2.58
CA MET A 221 -3.09 11.42 3.64
C MET A 221 -4.30 11.43 4.60
N THR A 222 -5.52 11.23 4.07
CA THR A 222 -6.73 11.14 4.90
C THR A 222 -6.69 9.95 5.86
N PHE A 223 -6.09 8.83 5.45
CA PHE A 223 -5.93 7.67 6.32
C PHE A 223 -4.73 7.79 7.27
N VAL A 224 -3.70 8.55 6.92
CA VAL A 224 -2.64 8.96 7.87
C VAL A 224 -3.23 9.80 9.00
N GLU A 225 -4.07 10.79 8.68
CA GLU A 225 -4.79 11.58 9.68
C GLU A 225 -5.70 10.71 10.55
N LEU A 226 -6.44 9.78 9.93
CA LEU A 226 -7.26 8.82 10.67
C LEU A 226 -6.40 8.00 11.64
N TYR A 227 -5.26 7.49 11.17
CA TYR A 227 -4.33 6.74 12.00
C TYR A 227 -3.88 7.53 13.23
N TRP A 228 -3.45 8.78 13.08
CA TRP A 228 -3.05 9.61 14.23
C TRP A 228 -4.18 9.81 15.23
N VAL A 229 -5.39 10.09 14.75
CA VAL A 229 -6.57 10.24 15.62
C VAL A 229 -6.90 8.96 16.38
N LEU A 230 -6.82 7.79 15.73
CA LEU A 230 -7.09 6.50 16.36
C LEU A 230 -5.96 6.09 17.31
N ARG A 231 -4.71 6.39 16.94
CA ARG A 231 -3.54 6.16 17.78
C ARG A 231 -3.61 6.95 19.05
N ASP A 232 -3.91 8.25 18.96
CA ASP A 232 -3.97 9.13 20.12
C ASP A 232 -5.08 8.72 21.11
N GLN A 233 -6.15 8.06 20.63
CA GLN A 233 -7.20 7.49 21.49
C GLN A 233 -6.74 6.26 22.28
N VAL A 234 -5.83 5.46 21.73
CA VAL A 234 -5.40 4.17 22.32
C VAL A 234 -4.10 4.31 23.10
N MET A 235 -3.13 5.03 22.55
CA MET A 235 -1.79 5.20 23.13
C MET A 235 -1.61 6.53 23.88
N GLY A 236 -2.58 7.43 23.77
CA GLY A 236 -2.41 8.83 24.17
C GLY A 236 -1.77 9.66 23.07
N PRO A 237 -1.92 11.00 23.15
CA PRO A 237 -1.29 11.90 22.20
C PRO A 237 0.22 11.72 22.26
N GLN A 238 0.86 11.63 21.10
CA GLN A 238 2.30 11.87 21.08
C GLN A 238 2.57 13.29 21.57
N PRO A 239 3.72 13.54 22.25
CA PRO A 239 4.08 14.87 22.69
C PRO A 239 3.94 15.85 21.52
N SER A 240 2.87 16.63 21.55
CA SER A 240 2.71 17.74 20.64
C SER A 240 3.70 18.79 21.13
N GLU A 241 4.85 18.93 20.48
CA GLU A 241 5.53 20.22 20.53
C GLU A 241 5.12 21.02 19.30
N PRO A 242 4.17 21.96 19.47
CA PRO A 242 3.94 22.97 18.47
C PRO A 242 5.13 23.95 18.53
N THR A 243 5.65 24.35 17.36
CA THR A 243 6.52 25.52 17.16
C THR A 243 8.05 25.32 17.15
N ASP A 244 8.59 24.15 16.81
CA ASP A 244 9.99 24.12 16.33
C ASP A 244 10.25 23.07 15.25
N GLN A 245 9.54 23.25 14.13
CA GLN A 245 9.64 22.46 12.90
C GLN A 245 11.04 22.48 12.26
N ASN A 246 11.94 23.33 12.76
CA ASN A 246 13.32 23.47 12.29
C ASN A 246 14.34 22.65 13.10
N VAL A 247 13.98 22.18 14.31
CA VAL A 247 14.94 21.51 15.21
C VAL A 247 15.02 19.99 14.93
N TYR A 248 13.92 19.37 14.52
CA TYR A 248 13.90 17.93 14.19
C TYR A 248 14.49 17.60 12.82
N ALA A 249 14.48 18.55 11.87
CA ALA A 249 15.30 18.43 10.67
C ALA A 249 16.79 18.34 11.07
N ASP A 250 17.26 19.27 11.89
CA ASP A 250 18.66 19.30 12.35
C ASP A 250 19.06 18.12 13.24
N ALA A 251 18.16 17.57 14.06
CA ALA A 251 18.44 16.40 14.89
C ALA A 251 18.55 15.10 14.06
N TYR A 252 17.69 14.92 13.06
CA TYR A 252 17.67 13.72 12.23
C TYR A 252 18.82 13.67 11.20
N TYR A 253 19.36 14.83 10.79
CA TYR A 253 20.56 14.93 9.95
C TYR A 253 21.89 14.87 10.72
N ARG A 254 21.87 14.91 12.06
CA ARG A 254 23.08 14.70 12.88
C ARG A 254 23.39 13.23 13.17
N GLU A 255 22.44 12.34 12.92
CA GLU A 255 22.58 10.89 13.15
C GLU A 255 22.68 10.06 11.85
N MET A 256 22.85 10.73 10.69
CA MET A 256 23.34 10.14 9.44
C MET A 256 24.80 10.53 9.21
#